data_AF-A0A926UM68-F1
#
_entry.id   AF-A0A926UM68-F1
#
_cell.length_a   1.000
_cell.length_b   1.000
_cell.length_c   1.000
_cell.angle_alpha   90.00
_cell.angle_beta   90.00
_cell.angle_gamma   90.00
#
_symmetry.space_group_name_H-M   'P 1'
#
loop_
_entity.id
_entity.type
_entity.pdbx_description
1 polymer ?
#
loop_
_entity_poly.entity_id
_entity_poly.type
_entity_poly.pdbx_seq_one_letter_code
_entity_poly.pdbx_strand_id
1 'polypeptide(L)' 'MKEINLIPEDKLEELYNFIHYWRLNVESSPGSIEQIMQFAGCWNDMSDEMFTNFSEEINTRRQQAFFERRSDETSFD' A
#
# COMPACT_ATOMS: atom_id res chain seq x y z
N MET A 1 13.83 -10.06 15.99
CA MET A 1 13.38 -11.47 16.07
C MET A 1 13.22 -11.96 17.52
N LYS A 2 12.81 -11.14 18.49
CA LYS A 2 12.64 -11.61 19.89
C LYS A 2 11.27 -12.21 20.16
N GLU A 3 10.23 -11.71 19.50
CA GLU A 3 8.85 -12.10 19.73
C GLU A 3 8.48 -13.45 19.10
N ILE A 4 9.07 -13.79 17.94
CA ILE A 4 8.87 -15.10 17.28
C ILE A 4 9.29 -16.25 18.19
N ASN A 5 10.34 -16.06 19.00
CA ASN A 5 10.85 -17.07 19.91
C ASN A 5 9.94 -17.30 21.14
N LEU A 6 8.91 -16.47 21.33
CA LEU A 6 7.92 -16.62 22.39
C LEU A 6 6.75 -17.51 21.98
N ILE A 7 6.68 -17.89 20.70
CA ILE A 7 5.59 -18.71 20.17
C ILE A 7 5.87 -20.18 20.53
N PRO A 8 4.96 -20.85 21.28
CA PRO A 8 5.08 -22.27 21.56
C PRO A 8 5.08 -23.09 20.27
N GLU A 9 5.89 -24.15 20.21
CA GLU A 9 6.08 -24.96 19.00
C GLU A 9 4.78 -25.65 18.56
N ASP A 10 3.95 -26.06 19.52
CA ASP A 10 2.62 -26.63 19.32
C ASP A 10 1.59 -25.64 18.74
N LYS A 11 1.92 -24.34 18.74
CA LYS A 11 1.10 -23.27 18.17
C LYS A 11 1.52 -22.84 16.78
N LEU A 12 2.62 -23.37 16.25
CA LEU A 12 3.13 -22.97 14.94
C LEU A 12 2.17 -23.34 13.79
N GLU A 13 1.54 -24.51 13.85
CA GLU A 13 0.56 -24.93 12.84
C GLU A 13 -0.70 -24.05 12.89
N GLU A 14 -1.21 -23.76 14.09
CA GLU A 14 -2.36 -22.87 14.28
C GLU A 14 -2.06 -21.45 13.75
N LEU A 15 -0.89 -20.92 14.09
CA LEU A 15 -0.45 -19.60 13.62
C LEU A 15 -0.25 -19.57 12.10
N TYR A 16 0.36 -20.61 11.53
CA TYR A 16 0.53 -20.73 10.09
C TYR A 16 -0.84 -20.71 9.39
N ASN A 17 -1.78 -21.53 9.84
CA ASN A 17 -3.12 -21.60 9.28
C ASN A 17 -3.85 -20.26 9.41
N PHE A 18 -3.69 -19.55 10.54
CA PHE A 18 -4.26 -18.23 10.73
C PHE A 18 -3.71 -17.20 9.74
N ILE A 19 -2.38 -17.11 9.59
CA ILE A 19 -1.73 -16.19 8.65
C ILE A 19 -2.11 -16.55 7.21
N HIS A 20 -2.11 -17.85 6.88
CA HIS A 20 -2.45 -18.36 5.55
C HIS A 20 -3.91 -18.03 5.19
N TYR A 21 -4.85 -18.27 6.10
CA TYR A 21 -6.25 -17.90 5.94
C TYR A 21 -6.41 -16.39 5.72
N TRP A 22 -5.76 -15.57 6.55
CA TRP A 22 -5.88 -14.12 6.42
C TRP A 22 -5.34 -13.64 5.07
N ARG A 23 -4.17 -14.13 4.66
CA ARG A 23 -3.58 -13.82 3.35
C ARG A 23 -4.52 -14.16 2.19
N LEU A 24 -5.05 -15.38 2.17
CA LEU A 24 -5.94 -15.83 1.10
C LEU A 24 -7.23 -15.00 1.05
N ASN A 25 -7.82 -14.68 2.21
CA ASN A 25 -9.06 -13.92 2.26
C ASN A 25 -8.89 -12.44 1.93
N VAL A 26 -7.75 -11.84 2.31
CA VAL A 26 -7.41 -10.46 1.96
C VAL A 26 -7.07 -10.35 0.47
N GLU A 27 -6.38 -11.34 -0.10
CA GLU A 27 -6.12 -11.40 -1.54
C GLU A 27 -7.41 -11.68 -2.34
N SER A 28 -8.34 -12.47 -1.81
CA SER A 28 -9.59 -12.84 -2.51
C SER A 28 -10.71 -11.81 -2.41
N SER A 29 -10.62 -10.85 -1.50
CA SER A 29 -11.61 -9.79 -1.32
C SER A 29 -10.92 -8.43 -1.22
N PRO A 30 -10.33 -7.92 -2.32
CA PRO A 30 -10.10 -6.48 -2.39
C PRO A 30 -11.45 -5.81 -2.13
N GLY A 31 -11.53 -5.00 -1.08
CA GLY A 31 -12.77 -4.27 -0.77
C GLY A 31 -13.27 -3.58 -2.04
N SER A 32 -14.58 -3.54 -2.25
CA SER A 32 -15.11 -2.91 -3.46
C SER A 32 -14.63 -1.45 -3.52
N ILE A 33 -14.48 -0.91 -4.73
CA ILE A 33 -14.09 0.49 -4.89
C ILE A 33 -15.05 1.39 -4.09
N GLU A 34 -16.35 1.06 -4.01
CA GLU A 34 -17.29 1.78 -3.15
C GLU A 34 -16.92 1.71 -1.66
N GLN A 35 -16.54 0.55 -1.12
CA GLN A 35 -16.14 0.41 0.29
C GLN A 35 -14.86 1.19 0.60
N ILE A 36 -13.90 1.20 -0.32
CA ILE A 36 -12.67 1.99 -0.18
C ILE A 36 -12.99 3.49 -0.20
N MET A 37 -13.88 3.91 -1.10
CA MET A 37 -14.28 5.31 -1.24
C MET A 37 -15.07 5.86 -0.03
N GLN A 38 -15.78 5.00 0.72
CA GLN A 38 -16.44 5.40 1.98
C GLN A 38 -15.46 5.94 3.03
N PHE A 39 -14.23 5.41 3.06
CA PHE A 39 -13.18 5.92 3.95
C PHE A 39 -12.39 7.09 3.35
N ALA A 40 -12.59 7.34 2.05
CA ALA A 40 -11.96 8.40 1.29
C ALA A 40 -12.92 9.60 1.12
N GLY A 41 -13.63 10.01 2.18
CA GLY A 41 -14.67 11.06 2.11
C GLY A 41 -14.22 12.34 1.39
N CYS A 42 -12.98 12.80 1.59
CA CYS A 42 -12.42 13.97 0.91
C CYS A 42 -12.31 13.81 -0.62
N TRP A 43 -12.26 12.58 -1.11
CA TRP A 43 -12.19 12.23 -2.53
C TRP A 43 -13.59 12.06 -3.14
N ASN A 44 -14.58 11.65 -2.34
CA ASN A 44 -15.97 11.53 -2.80
C ASN A 44 -16.63 12.89 -3.07
N ASP A 45 -16.21 13.92 -2.34
CA ASP A 45 -16.69 15.31 -2.53
C ASP A 45 -15.89 16.07 -3.61
N MET A 46 -14.86 15.43 -4.18
CA MET A 46 -14.02 16.02 -5.21
C MET A 46 -14.70 15.89 -6.57
N SER A 47 -14.76 16.98 -7.34
CA SER A 47 -15.21 16.89 -8.73
C SER A 47 -14.21 16.10 -9.57
N ASP A 48 -14.69 15.46 -10.65
CA ASP A 48 -13.82 14.74 -11.59
C ASP A 48 -12.70 15.64 -12.14
N GLU A 49 -13.00 16.92 -12.35
CA GLU A 49 -12.03 17.94 -12.77
C GLU A 49 -10.94 18.16 -11.72
N MET A 50 -11.32 18.35 -10.45
CA MET A 50 -10.38 18.56 -9.36
C MET A 50 -9.53 17.30 -9.12
N PHE A 51 -10.13 16.12 -9.22
CA PHE A 51 -9.44 14.84 -9.13
C PHE A 51 -8.41 14.65 -10.24
N THR A 52 -8.78 15.00 -11.48
CA THR A 52 -7.90 14.92 -12.65
C THR A 52 -6.69 15.85 -12.47
N ASN A 53 -6.94 17.12 -12.14
CA ASN A 53 -5.88 18.11 -11.91
C ASN A 53 -4.94 17.68 -10.77
N PHE A 54 -5.49 17.20 -9.66
CA PHE A 54 -4.71 16.71 -8.52
C PHE A 54 -3.85 15.49 -8.89
N SER A 55 -4.41 14.56 -9.67
CA SER A 55 -3.70 13.36 -10.12
C SER A 55 -2.53 13.69 -11.05
N GLU A 56 -2.71 14.63 -11.98
CA GLU A 56 -1.65 15.13 -12.85
C GLU A 56 -0.52 15.81 -12.06
N GLU A 57 -0.87 16.63 -11.07
CA GLU A 57 0.10 17.30 -10.20
C GLU A 57 0.93 16.28 -9.39
N ILE A 58 0.27 15.30 -8.78
CA ILE A 58 0.92 14.21 -8.04
C ILE A 58 1.88 13.42 -8.94
N ASN A 59 1.45 13.07 -10.15
CA ASN A 59 2.28 12.34 -11.10
C ASN A 59 3.51 13.16 -11.52
N THR A 60 3.33 14.45 -11.79
CA THR A 60 4.43 15.37 -12.13
C THR A 60 5.46 15.45 -11.00
N ARG A 61 5.00 15.64 -9.76
CA ARG A 61 5.88 15.69 -8.58
C ARG A 61 6.62 14.38 -8.35
N ARG A 62 5.95 13.24 -8.53
CA ARG A 62 6.61 11.91 -8.43
C ARG A 62 7.70 11.78 -9.48
N GLN A 63 7.39 12.09 -10.74
CA GLN A 63 8.38 12.04 -11.82
C GLN A 63 9.60 12.91 -11.46
N GLN A 64 9.39 14.16 -11.07
CA GLN A 64 10.48 15.08 -10.68
C GLN A 64 11.33 14.55 -9.52
N ALA A 65 10.69 14.11 -8.43
CA ALA A 65 11.40 13.59 -7.25
C ALA A 65 12.23 12.32 -7.56
N PHE A 66 11.82 11.51 -8.53
CA PHE A 66 12.57 10.31 -8.96
C PHE A 66 13.52 10.57 -10.13
N PHE A 67 13.40 11.69 -10.84
CA PHE A 67 14.43 12.17 -11.76
C PHE A 67 15.66 12.67 -10.99
N GLU A 68 15.48 13.47 -9.93
CA GLU A 68 16.58 14.00 -9.11
C GLU A 68 17.38 12.89 -8.39
N ARG A 69 16.69 11.87 -7.88
CA ARG A 69 17.34 10.74 -7.18
C ARG A 69 18.24 9.91 -8.09
N ARG A 70 17.94 9.84 -9.39
CA ARG A 70 18.71 9.02 -10.35
C ARG A 70 20.02 9.69 -10.76
N SER A 71 20.07 11.03 -10.73
CA SER A 71 21.28 11.81 -11.05
C SER A 71 22.33 11.77 -9.94
N ASP A 72 21.92 11.73 -8.67
CA ASP A 72 22.85 11.76 -7.54
C ASP A 72 23.50 10.39 -7.23
N GLU A 73 22.95 9.28 -7.75
CA GLU A 73 23.52 7.93 -7.57
C GLU A 73 24.51 7.52 -8.68
N THR A 74 24.72 8.35 -9.72
CA THR A 74 25.66 8.05 -10.82
C THR A 74 26.96 8.87 -10.82
N SER A 75 27.34 9.48 -9.70
CA SER A 75 28.67 10.10 -9.55
C SER A 75 29.64 9.21 -8.77
N PHE A 76 30.02 8.07 -9.35
CA PHE A 76 31.29 7.42 -9.07
C PHE A 76 31.83 6.84 -10.37
N ASP A 77 32.70 7.62 -11.02
CA ASP A 77 33.90 7.15 -11.72
C ASP A 77 34.95 8.27 -11.66
#